data_AF-A0A1G6KUH5-F1
#
_entry.id   AF-A0A1G6KUH5-F1
#
_cell.length_a   1.000
_cell.length_b   1.000
_cell.length_c   1.000
_cell.angle_alpha   90.00
_cell.angle_beta   90.00
_cell.angle_gamma   90.00
#
_symmetry.space_group_name_H-M   'P 1'
#
loop_
_entity.id
_entity.type
_entity.pdbx_description
1 polymer ?
#
loop_
_entity_poly.entity_id
_entity_poly.type
_entity_poly.pdbx_seq_one_letter_code
_entity_poly.pdbx_strand_id
1 'polypeptide(L)'
;MAQWTEITGLDEWNRVLEKSNQHPVLVMKHSTRCPISADAWEEFQQFVAAHEPDAAEFVMVKVIESREVSDRIAEELDVQHQSPQVILVRDGRAVWNTSHWHIKKPALEEAMQAV
;
A
#
# COMPACT_ATOMS: atom_id res chain seq x y z
N MET A 1 0.91 -16.05 -8.92
CA MET A 1 0.34 -15.24 -7.83
C MET A 1 1.39 -14.22 -7.42
N ALA A 2 1.01 -12.95 -7.40
CA ALA A 2 1.86 -11.88 -6.96
C ALA A 2 2.25 -12.04 -5.49
N GLN A 3 3.32 -11.34 -5.11
CA GLN A 3 3.80 -11.29 -3.73
C GLN A 3 3.90 -9.84 -3.30
N TRP A 4 3.87 -9.63 -1.99
CA TRP A 4 4.12 -8.33 -1.39
C TRP A 4 5.45 -8.35 -0.66
N THR A 5 6.04 -7.18 -0.47
CA THR A 5 7.28 -6.99 0.30
C THR A 5 7.06 -6.03 1.47
N GLU A 6 7.72 -6.29 2.60
CA GLU A 6 7.73 -5.34 3.72
C GLU A 6 8.82 -4.30 3.49
N ILE A 7 8.47 -3.02 3.65
CA ILE A 7 9.43 -1.91 3.67
C ILE A 7 9.60 -1.41 5.09
N THR A 8 10.86 -1.26 5.49
CA THR A 8 11.27 -0.90 6.86
C THR A 8 12.22 0.29 6.91
N GLY A 9 12.83 0.65 5.78
CA GLY A 9 13.73 1.81 5.66
C GLY A 9 13.34 2.80 4.56
N LEU A 10 13.84 4.04 4.69
CA LEU A 10 13.61 5.11 3.72
C LEU A 10 14.21 4.81 2.34
N ASP A 11 15.36 4.13 2.28
CA ASP A 11 15.97 3.74 1.01
C ASP A 11 15.10 2.76 0.23
N GLU A 12 14.39 1.87 0.92
CA GLU A 12 13.45 0.93 0.30
C GLU A 12 12.24 1.68 -0.24
N TRP A 13 11.69 2.62 0.54
CA TRP A 13 10.62 3.50 0.09
C TRP A 13 11.01 4.31 -1.15
N ASN A 14 12.18 4.93 -1.16
CA ASN A 14 12.66 5.73 -2.30
C ASN A 14 12.72 4.88 -3.58
N ARG A 15 13.25 3.66 -3.50
CA ARG A 15 13.29 2.73 -4.66
C ARG A 15 11.89 2.34 -5.13
N VAL A 16 10.98 2.08 -4.20
CA VAL A 16 9.59 1.75 -4.52
C VAL A 16 8.89 2.94 -5.19
N LEU A 17 9.09 4.15 -4.68
CA LEU A 17 8.54 5.36 -5.27
C LEU A 17 9.10 5.62 -6.68
N GLU A 18 10.41 5.40 -6.90
CA GLU A 18 11.02 5.49 -8.24
C GLU A 18 10.41 4.48 -9.22
N LYS A 19 10.18 3.23 -8.78
CA LYS A 19 9.52 2.20 -9.60
C LYS A 19 8.09 2.57 -10.01
N SER A 20 7.41 3.42 -9.24
CA SER A 20 6.05 3.86 -9.56
C SER A 20 5.92 4.62 -10.90
N ASN A 21 7.05 5.06 -11.48
CA ASN A 21 7.12 5.66 -12.82
C ASN A 21 7.07 4.63 -13.96
N GLN A 22 7.24 3.33 -13.67
CA GLN A 22 7.25 2.26 -14.65
C GLN A 22 5.99 1.39 -14.55
N HIS A 23 5.59 1.06 -13.32
CA HIS A 23 4.40 0.27 -13.02
C HIS A 23 3.76 0.79 -11.74
N PRO A 24 2.43 0.67 -11.56
CA PRO A 24 1.77 1.09 -10.34
C PRO A 24 2.36 0.38 -9.10
N VAL A 25 2.30 1.07 -7.97
CA VAL A 25 2.68 0.55 -6.65
C VAL A 25 1.47 0.64 -5.74
N LEU A 26 1.13 -0.44 -5.05
CA LEU A 26 0.09 -0.46 -4.03
C LEU A 26 0.73 -0.62 -2.65
N VAL A 27 0.59 0.41 -1.81
CA VAL A 27 1.20 0.51 -0.49
C VAL A 27 0.14 0.24 0.59
N MET A 28 0.36 -0.76 1.44
CA MET A 28 -0.45 -1.04 2.62
C MET A 28 0.23 -0.55 3.91
N LYS A 29 -0.41 0.36 4.63
CA LYS A 29 0.02 0.80 5.97
C LYS A 29 -0.72 -0.02 7.01
N HIS A 30 -0.04 -1.00 7.58
CA HIS A 30 -0.62 -1.95 8.53
C HIS A 30 -0.20 -1.65 9.98
N SER A 31 -1.15 -1.67 10.91
CA SER A 31 -0.90 -1.64 12.36
C SER A 31 -1.01 -3.04 12.95
N THR A 32 0.08 -3.51 13.55
CA THR A 32 0.17 -4.83 14.22
C THR A 32 -0.63 -4.93 15.51
N ARG A 33 -1.22 -3.82 15.99
CA ARG A 33 -1.96 -3.74 17.26
C ARG A 33 -3.43 -3.37 17.11
N CYS A 34 -3.93 -3.24 15.89
CA CYS A 34 -5.31 -2.84 15.63
C CYS A 34 -6.05 -3.98 14.91
N PRO A 35 -7.12 -4.55 15.51
CA PRO A 35 -7.90 -5.62 14.87
C PRO A 35 -8.45 -5.21 13.49
N ILE A 36 -8.93 -3.97 13.35
CA ILE A 36 -9.41 -3.42 12.07
C ILE A 36 -8.30 -3.47 11.01
N SER A 37 -7.05 -3.26 11.43
CA SER A 37 -5.91 -3.33 10.54
C SER A 37 -5.50 -4.75 10.18
N ALA A 38 -5.81 -5.74 11.02
CA ALA A 38 -5.62 -7.15 10.71
C ALA A 38 -6.63 -7.59 9.64
N ASP A 39 -7.91 -7.23 9.78
CA ASP A 39 -8.94 -7.54 8.78
C ASP A 39 -8.61 -6.91 7.41
N ALA A 40 -8.22 -5.63 7.40
CA ALA A 40 -7.79 -4.95 6.17
C ALA A 40 -6.53 -5.59 5.55
N TRP A 41 -5.65 -6.15 6.38
CA TRP A 41 -4.45 -6.83 5.93
C TRP A 41 -4.75 -8.18 5.29
N GLU A 42 -5.73 -8.93 5.81
CA GLU A 42 -6.20 -10.16 5.17
C GLU A 42 -6.82 -9.88 3.79
N GLU A 43 -7.66 -8.85 3.68
CA GLU A 43 -8.25 -8.40 2.42
C GLU A 43 -7.18 -8.04 1.38
N PHE A 44 -6.15 -7.30 1.80
CA PHE A 44 -5.02 -6.95 0.94
C PHE A 44 -4.25 -8.19 0.47
N GLN A 45 -3.92 -9.12 1.37
CA GLN A 45 -3.18 -10.33 1.01
C GLN A 45 -3.97 -11.22 0.04
N GLN A 46 -5.28 -11.38 0.25
CA GLN A 46 -6.15 -12.12 -0.66
C GLN A 46 -6.25 -11.46 -2.03
N PHE A 47 -6.27 -10.14 -2.07
CA PHE A 47 -6.22 -9.36 -3.30
C PHE A 47 -4.91 -9.59 -4.05
N VAL A 48 -3.75 -9.44 -3.39
CA VAL A 48 -2.42 -9.67 -3.99
C VAL A 48 -2.29 -11.10 -4.53
N ALA A 49 -2.71 -12.10 -3.76
CA ALA A 49 -2.64 -13.50 -4.18
C ALA A 49 -3.48 -13.81 -5.44
N ALA A 50 -4.53 -13.03 -5.70
CA ALA A 50 -5.39 -13.19 -6.87
C ALA A 50 -4.82 -12.55 -8.16
N HIS A 51 -3.71 -11.82 -8.08
CA HIS A 51 -3.11 -11.11 -9.21
C HIS A 51 -1.86 -11.80 -9.75
N GLU A 52 -1.51 -11.48 -11.00
CA GLU A 52 -0.23 -11.85 -11.60
C GLU A 52 0.91 -10.97 -11.07
N PRO A 53 2.14 -11.49 -10.96
CA PRO A 53 3.29 -10.73 -10.44
C PRO A 53 3.56 -9.40 -11.14
N ASP A 54 3.21 -9.29 -12.42
CA ASP A 54 3.48 -8.10 -13.23
C ASP A 54 2.36 -7.04 -13.17
N ALA A 55 1.30 -7.27 -12.39
CA ALA A 55 0.15 -6.35 -12.31
C ALA A 55 0.49 -5.03 -11.60
N ALA A 56 1.29 -5.09 -10.54
CA ALA A 56 1.78 -3.96 -9.76
C ALA A 56 2.89 -4.42 -8.81
N GLU A 57 3.63 -3.46 -8.25
CA GLU A 57 4.44 -3.72 -7.05
C GLU A 57 3.55 -3.60 -5.81
N PHE A 58 3.53 -4.63 -4.98
CA PHE A 58 2.77 -4.64 -3.74
C PHE A 58 3.73 -4.50 -2.56
N VAL A 59 3.52 -3.48 -1.72
CA VAL A 59 4.37 -3.25 -0.55
C VAL A 59 3.53 -3.03 0.70
N MET A 60 4.12 -3.35 1.85
CA MET A 60 3.50 -3.13 3.16
C MET A 60 4.50 -2.45 4.09
N VAL A 61 4.02 -1.48 4.86
CA VAL A 61 4.79 -0.85 5.94
C VAL A 61 4.04 -1.04 7.25
N LYS A 62 4.76 -1.46 8.29
CA LYS A 62 4.20 -1.52 9.63
C LYS A 62 4.27 -0.14 10.29
N VAL A 63 3.13 0.44 10.63
CA VAL A 63 3.07 1.84 11.08
C VAL A 63 3.64 2.07 12.48
N ILE A 64 3.72 1.03 13.30
CA ILE A 64 4.25 1.11 14.67
C ILE A 64 5.76 0.89 14.66
N GLU A 65 6.21 -0.14 13.96
CA GLU A 65 7.60 -0.59 13.89
C GLU A 65 8.45 0.27 12.94
N SER A 66 7.85 0.78 11.86
CA SER A 66 8.50 1.59 10.82
C SER A 66 7.83 2.96 10.70
N ARG A 67 7.62 3.63 11.84
CA ARG A 67 6.94 4.93 11.94
C ARG A 67 7.50 5.97 10.97
N GLU A 68 8.82 6.10 10.92
CA GLU A 68 9.49 7.08 10.05
C GLU A 68 9.15 6.87 8.57
N VAL A 69 9.20 5.62 8.09
CA VAL A 69 8.82 5.26 6.72
C VAL A 69 7.34 5.51 6.48
N SER A 70 6.49 5.11 7.43
CA SER A 70 5.05 5.32 7.38
C SER A 70 4.70 6.82 7.28
N ASP A 71 5.34 7.68 8.06
CA ASP A 71 5.09 9.12 8.05
C ASP A 71 5.61 9.76 6.76
N ARG A 72 6.80 9.34 6.30
CA ARG A 72 7.38 9.77 5.01
C ARG A 72 6.46 9.46 3.83
N ILE A 73 5.88 8.26 3.77
CA ILE A 73 4.94 7.86 2.72
C ILE A 73 3.75 8.82 2.66
N ALA A 74 3.18 9.19 3.82
CA ALA A 74 2.03 10.09 3.85
C ALA A 74 2.42 11.51 3.42
N GLU A 75 3.58 12.00 3.87
CA GLU A 75 4.12 13.31 3.53
C GLU A 75 4.40 13.46 2.02
N GLU A 76 5.14 12.52 1.42
CA GLU A 76 5.54 12.63 0.02
C GLU A 76 4.39 12.42 -0.97
N LEU A 77 3.42 11.60 -0.58
CA LEU A 77 2.24 11.34 -1.40
C LEU A 77 1.13 12.38 -1.19
N ASP A 78 1.35 13.37 -0.32
CA ASP A 78 0.37 14.41 0.04
C ASP A 78 -1.00 13.82 0.47
N VAL A 79 -0.96 12.77 1.29
CA VAL A 79 -2.16 12.11 1.84
C VAL A 79 -2.17 12.21 3.35
N GLN A 80 -3.37 12.31 3.94
CA GLN A 80 -3.50 12.21 5.39
C GLN A 80 -3.05 10.82 5.86
N HIS A 81 -2.18 10.79 6.87
CA HIS A 81 -1.78 9.54 7.51
C HIS A 81 -3.02 8.86 8.12
N GLN A 82 -3.28 7.62 7.74
CA GLN A 82 -4.28 6.74 8.34
C GLN A 82 -3.69 5.34 8.60
N SER A 83 -4.30 4.57 9.51
CA SER A 83 -3.99 3.15 9.67
C SER A 83 -5.21 2.35 10.16
N PRO A 84 -5.62 1.28 9.46
CA PRO A 84 -5.04 0.79 8.20
C PRO A 84 -5.31 1.75 7.02
N GLN A 85 -4.41 1.79 6.05
CA GLN A 85 -4.55 2.60 4.83
C GLN A 85 -3.93 1.85 3.64
N VAL A 86 -4.58 1.89 2.49
CA VAL A 86 -4.01 1.45 1.21
C VAL A 86 -3.91 2.65 0.28
N ILE A 87 -2.76 2.81 -0.38
CA ILE A 87 -2.49 3.91 -1.31
C ILE A 87 -2.00 3.33 -2.63
N LEU A 88 -2.64 3.71 -3.74
CA LEU A 88 -2.19 3.40 -5.09
C LEU A 88 -1.35 4.57 -5.61
N VAL A 89 -0.12 4.27 -5.99
CA VAL A 89 0.90 5.23 -6.41
C VAL A 89 1.26 5.00 -7.88
N ARG A 90 1.29 6.08 -8.65
CA ARG A 90 1.75 6.09 -10.04
C ARG A 90 2.45 7.42 -10.34
N ASP A 91 3.53 7.35 -11.10
CA ASP A 91 4.32 8.53 -11.49
C ASP A 91 4.73 9.39 -10.27
N GLY A 92 5.09 8.73 -9.18
CA GLY A 92 5.50 9.36 -7.92
C GLY A 92 4.38 10.00 -7.11
N ARG A 93 3.09 9.76 -7.44
CA ARG A 93 1.94 10.42 -6.80
C ARG A 93 0.89 9.42 -6.35
N ALA A 94 0.20 9.72 -5.26
CA ALA A 94 -1.02 8.99 -4.91
C ALA A 94 -2.14 9.32 -5.91
N VAL A 95 -2.58 8.32 -6.66
CA VAL A 95 -3.72 8.44 -7.57
C VAL A 95 -5.03 7.97 -6.93
N TRP A 96 -4.93 7.18 -5.87
CA TRP A 96 -6.07 6.71 -5.08
C TRP A 96 -5.61 6.28 -3.67
N ASN A 97 -6.47 6.43 -2.67
CA ASN A 97 -6.25 5.82 -1.35
C ASN A 97 -7.57 5.52 -0.63
N THR A 98 -7.55 4.52 0.25
CA THR A 98 -8.67 4.17 1.14
C THR A 98 -8.16 3.71 2.50
N SER A 99 -9.05 3.62 3.50
CA SER A 99 -8.66 3.28 4.87
C SER A 99 -9.72 2.51 5.64
N HIS A 100 -9.32 1.90 6.76
CA HIS A 100 -10.21 1.21 7.71
C HIS A 100 -11.08 0.14 7.00
N TRP A 101 -12.40 0.16 7.27
CA TRP A 101 -13.37 -0.80 6.78
C TRP A 101 -13.61 -0.76 5.26
N HIS A 102 -13.13 0.29 4.59
CA HIS A 102 -13.25 0.45 3.14
C HIS A 102 -12.17 -0.31 2.38
N ILE A 103 -11.14 -0.82 3.07
CA ILE A 103 -10.14 -1.71 2.47
C ILE A 103 -10.80 -3.08 2.30
N LYS A 104 -11.35 -3.30 1.11
CA LYS A 104 -12.01 -4.55 0.70
C LYS A 104 -11.54 -4.92 -0.69
N LYS A 105 -11.44 -6.22 -0.97
CA LYS A 105 -11.00 -6.71 -2.29
C LYS A 105 -11.69 -5.98 -3.47
N PRO A 106 -13.03 -5.82 -3.52
CA PRO A 106 -13.68 -5.12 -4.64
C PRO A 106 -13.22 -3.67 -4.84
N ALA A 107 -12.97 -2.92 -3.76
CA ALA A 107 -12.49 -1.55 -3.86
C ALA A 107 -11.05 -1.48 -4.39
N LEU A 108 -10.22 -2.46 -4.05
CA LEU A 108 -8.84 -2.58 -4.57
C LEU A 108 -8.84 -2.93 -6.07
N GLU A 109 -9.72 -3.83 -6.50
CA GLU A 109 -9.90 -4.20 -7.91
C GLU A 109 -10.34 -2.99 -8.75
N GLU A 110 -11.34 -2.24 -8.27
CA GLU A 110 -11.82 -1.02 -8.93
C GLU A 110 -10.71 0.03 -9.05
N ALA A 111 -9.92 0.23 -7.99
CA ALA A 111 -8.79 1.14 -8.01
C ALA A 111 -7.73 0.74 -9.05
N MET A 112 -7.42 -0.55 -9.17
CA MET A 112 -6.44 -1.03 -10.16
C MET A 112 -6.93 -0.91 -11.61
N GLN A 113 -8.24 -1.02 -11.86
CA GLN A 113 -8.81 -0.88 -13.20
C GLN A 113 -8.88 0.58 -13.68
N ALA A 114 -8.85 1.53 -12.76
CA ALA A 114 -8.90 2.96 -13.05
C ALA A 114 -7.56 3.56 -13.51
N VAL A 115 -6.50 2.74 -13.59
CA VAL A 115 -5.11 3.14 -13.83
C VAL A 115 -4.56 2.45 -15.08
#